data_AF-A0A9P8JJT7-F1
#
_entry.id   AF-A0A9P8JJT7-F1
#
_cell.length_a   1.000
_cell.length_b   1.000
_cell.length_c   1.000
_cell.angle_alpha   90.00
_cell.angle_beta   90.00
_cell.angle_gamma   90.00
#
_symmetry.space_group_name_H-M   'P 1'
#
loop_
_entity.id
_entity.type
_entity.pdbx_description
1 polymer ?
#
loop_
_entity_poly.entity_id
_entity_poly.type
_entity_poly.pdbx_seq_one_letter_code
_entity_poly.pdbx_strand_id
1 'polypeptide(L)'
;MSVTQINKALPTLPAGWSADKDFKAVGKLSAAARRSVEPVGPYFLAHARRTRHKRTFSEDDRIRAQENVKKVEDEDAGYISEPEDPAMLAREAKDWK
;
A
#
# COMPACT_ATOMS: atom_id res chain seq x y z
N MET A 1 6.93 3.34 -3.42
CA MET A 1 8.01 2.44 -3.91
C MET A 1 8.85 3.24 -4.88
N SER A 2 10.11 3.54 -4.55
CA SER A 2 11.02 4.22 -5.47
C SER A 2 11.67 3.20 -6.39
N VAL A 3 11.57 3.38 -7.70
CA VAL A 3 12.27 2.56 -8.68
C VAL A 3 13.60 3.22 -8.98
N THR A 4 14.70 2.53 -8.72
CA THR A 4 16.04 3.03 -9.06
C THR A 4 16.35 2.68 -10.51
N GLN A 5 16.57 3.70 -11.35
CA GLN A 5 17.01 3.51 -12.73
C GLN A 5 18.54 3.51 -12.81
N ILE A 6 19.10 2.49 -13.47
CA ILE A 6 20.54 2.39 -13.73
C ILE A 6 20.71 2.34 -15.25
N ASN A 7 21.36 3.35 -15.81
CA ASN A 7 21.61 3.46 -17.25
C ASN A 7 22.79 2.58 -17.68
N LYS A 8 22.63 1.25 -17.54
CA LYS A 8 23.58 0.25 -18.04
C LYS A 8 22.84 -0.86 -18.79
N ALA A 9 23.40 -1.30 -19.90
CA ALA A 9 22.88 -2.42 -20.64
C ALA A 9 23.10 -3.74 -19.89
N LEU A 10 22.12 -4.64 -19.96
CA LEU A 10 22.24 -6.01 -19.46
C LEU A 10 23.06 -6.88 -20.43
N PRO A 11 23.72 -7.94 -19.96
CA PRO A 11 24.38 -8.91 -20.84
C PRO A 11 23.40 -9.61 -21.78
N THR A 12 23.86 -9.95 -22.98
CA THR A 12 23.07 -10.73 -23.96
C THR A 12 22.95 -12.20 -23.54
N LEU A 13 21.83 -12.83 -23.86
CA LEU A 13 21.62 -14.26 -23.58
C LEU A 13 22.50 -15.12 -24.50
N PRO A 14 23.20 -16.16 -23.98
CA PRO A 14 23.99 -17.06 -24.82
C PRO A 14 23.10 -18.00 -25.63
N ALA A 15 23.58 -18.38 -26.83
CA ALA A 15 22.91 -19.35 -27.67
C ALA A 15 22.83 -20.72 -26.97
N GLY A 16 21.61 -21.24 -26.79
CA GLY A 16 21.37 -22.54 -26.15
C GLY A 16 21.03 -22.49 -24.66
N TRP A 17 20.83 -21.30 -24.08
CA TRP A 17 20.30 -21.22 -22.72
C TRP A 17 18.82 -21.64 -22.67
N SER A 18 18.50 -22.54 -21.74
CA SER A 18 17.14 -23.00 -21.47
C SER A 18 17.02 -23.35 -19.99
N ALA A 19 15.87 -23.01 -19.40
CA ALA A 19 15.51 -23.33 -18.03
C ALA A 19 13.98 -23.38 -17.90
N ASP A 20 13.46 -24.09 -16.91
CA ASP A 20 12.02 -24.07 -16.63
C ASP A 20 11.59 -22.65 -16.25
N LYS A 21 10.54 -22.15 -16.94
CA LYS A 21 10.02 -20.78 -16.79
C LYS A 21 11.07 -19.68 -16.89
N ASP A 22 12.11 -19.88 -17.71
CA ASP A 22 13.21 -18.93 -17.86
C ASP A 22 13.91 -18.59 -16.52
N PHE A 23 13.98 -19.53 -15.58
CA PHE A 23 14.69 -19.34 -14.32
C PHE A 23 15.50 -20.57 -13.92
N LYS A 24 16.81 -20.36 -13.72
CA LYS A 24 17.72 -21.38 -13.19
C LYS A 24 18.24 -20.95 -11.82
N ALA A 25 17.77 -21.61 -10.76
CA ALA A 25 18.31 -21.41 -9.41
C ALA A 25 19.75 -21.96 -9.34
N VAL A 26 20.74 -21.09 -9.16
CA VAL A 26 22.16 -21.49 -9.04
C VAL A 26 22.54 -21.81 -7.59
N GLY A 27 21.84 -21.23 -6.60
CA GLY A 27 22.13 -21.43 -5.19
C GLY A 27 21.09 -20.80 -4.26
N LYS A 28 21.39 -20.80 -2.96
CA LYS A 28 20.56 -20.20 -1.91
C LYS A 28 21.38 -19.27 -1.03
N LEU A 29 20.73 -18.27 -0.44
CA LEU A 29 21.35 -17.42 0.57
C LEU A 29 21.66 -18.22 1.83
N SER A 30 22.82 -17.96 2.44
CA SER A 30 23.17 -18.48 3.76
C SER A 30 22.51 -17.65 4.87
N ALA A 31 22.61 -18.13 6.12
CA ALA A 31 22.05 -17.41 7.26
C ALA A 31 22.69 -16.02 7.40
N ALA A 32 21.84 -14.99 7.45
CA ALA A 32 22.30 -13.61 7.63
C ALA A 32 22.69 -13.29 9.08
N ALA A 33 23.55 -12.30 9.26
CA ALA A 33 23.89 -11.76 10.57
C ALA A 33 22.67 -11.03 11.19
N ARG A 34 22.31 -11.38 12.41
CA ARG A 34 21.20 -10.73 13.14
C ARG A 34 21.68 -9.41 13.72
N ARG A 35 20.98 -8.32 13.41
CA ARG A 35 21.24 -6.99 13.97
C ARG A 35 19.95 -6.42 14.55
N SER A 36 20.09 -5.61 15.59
CA SER A 36 18.96 -4.84 16.14
C SER A 36 18.59 -3.72 15.18
N VAL A 37 17.30 -3.43 15.10
CA VAL A 37 16.75 -2.31 14.32
C VAL A 37 16.01 -1.40 15.30
N GLU A 38 16.15 -0.09 15.13
CA GLU A 38 15.48 0.88 15.98
C GLU A 38 13.94 0.77 15.86
N PRO A 39 13.19 0.77 16.98
CA PRO A 39 11.76 0.52 17.00
C PRO A 39 10.94 1.77 16.64
N VAL A 40 11.30 2.42 15.53
CA VAL A 40 10.76 3.73 15.15
C VAL A 40 10.18 3.74 13.73
N GLY A 41 9.12 4.53 13.57
CA GLY A 41 8.54 4.83 12.26
C GLY A 41 7.50 3.84 11.75
N PRO A 42 6.76 4.23 10.69
CA PRO A 42 5.61 3.48 10.19
C PRO A 42 5.97 2.09 9.63
N TYR A 43 7.18 1.95 9.07
CA TYR A 43 7.64 0.68 8.49
C TYR A 43 8.02 -0.34 9.56
N PHE A 44 8.59 0.10 10.68
CA PHE A 44 8.82 -0.78 11.82
C PHE A 44 7.50 -1.30 12.40
N LEU A 45 6.50 -0.42 12.55
CA LEU A 45 5.16 -0.80 13.00
C LEU A 45 4.49 -1.81 12.05
N ALA A 46 4.67 -1.65 10.73
CA ALA A 46 4.19 -2.62 9.75
C ALA A 46 4.91 -3.98 9.87
N HIS A 47 6.23 -3.97 10.08
CA HIS A 47 7.00 -5.18 10.33
C HIS A 47 6.52 -5.89 11.61
N ALA A 48 6.45 -5.18 12.74
CA ALA A 48 5.99 -5.72 14.03
C ALA A 48 4.57 -6.30 13.95
N ARG A 49 3.66 -5.63 13.24
CA ARG A 49 2.29 -6.11 12.98
C ARG A 49 2.30 -7.45 12.25
N ARG A 50 3.07 -7.56 11.17
CA ARG A 50 3.19 -8.80 10.39
C ARG A 50 3.79 -9.93 11.21
N THR A 51 4.82 -9.65 12.00
CA THR A 51 5.42 -10.63 12.91
C THR A 51 4.40 -11.12 13.95
N ARG A 52 3.60 -10.21 14.53
CA ARG A 52 2.57 -10.55 15.51
C ARG A 52 1.45 -11.41 14.91
N HIS A 53 1.01 -11.11 13.69
CA HIS A 53 -0.11 -11.79 13.05
C HIS A 53 0.30 -12.94 12.10
N LYS A 54 1.60 -13.23 11.97
CA LYS A 54 2.16 -14.23 11.04
C LYS A 54 1.71 -14.04 9.58
N ARG A 55 1.53 -12.78 9.18
CA ARG A 55 1.05 -12.41 7.84
C ARG A 55 2.19 -12.19 6.87
N THR A 56 1.95 -12.48 5.60
CA THR A 56 2.88 -12.08 4.52
C THR A 56 2.75 -10.59 4.21
N PHE A 57 3.75 -10.02 3.52
CA PHE A 57 3.71 -8.61 3.09
C PHE A 57 2.44 -8.30 2.29
N SER A 58 2.12 -9.14 1.29
CA SER A 58 0.99 -8.93 0.37
C SER A 58 -0.37 -9.16 1.02
N GLU A 59 -0.43 -9.97 2.07
CA GLU A 59 -1.65 -10.18 2.86
C GLU A 59 -1.92 -8.99 3.78
N ASP A 60 -0.93 -8.54 4.54
CA ASP A 60 -1.06 -7.40 5.44
C ASP A 60 -1.35 -6.10 4.67
N ASP A 61 -0.78 -5.93 3.48
CA ASP A 61 -1.05 -4.79 2.60
C ASP A 61 -2.51 -4.77 2.10
N ARG A 62 -3.05 -5.93 1.70
CA ARG A 62 -4.47 -6.06 1.33
C ARG A 62 -5.40 -5.75 2.48
N ILE A 63 -5.11 -6.26 3.68
CA ILE A 63 -5.92 -5.99 4.88
C ILE A 63 -5.87 -4.51 5.23
N ARG A 64 -4.69 -3.88 5.15
CA ARG A 64 -4.57 -2.46 5.44
C ARG A 64 -5.29 -1.59 4.40
N ALA A 65 -5.25 -1.99 3.13
CA ALA A 65 -6.04 -1.34 2.10
C ALA A 65 -7.54 -1.43 2.41
N GLN A 66 -8.04 -2.61 2.82
CA GLN A 66 -9.44 -2.80 3.22
C GLN A 66 -9.83 -2.00 4.47
N GLU A 67 -8.98 -2.00 5.51
CA GLU A 67 -9.20 -1.22 6.74
C GLU A 67 -9.25 0.28 6.43
N ASN A 68 -8.37 0.77 5.56
CA ASN A 68 -8.37 2.17 5.14
C ASN A 68 -9.64 2.52 4.35
N VAL A 69 -10.06 1.67 3.41
CA VAL A 69 -11.29 1.89 2.63
C VAL A 69 -12.51 1.94 3.55
N LYS A 70 -12.65 0.97 4.46
CA LYS A 70 -13.75 0.95 5.42
C LYS A 70 -13.75 2.18 6.32
N LYS A 71 -12.58 2.62 6.78
CA LYS A 71 -12.46 3.82 7.60
C LYS A 71 -12.94 5.07 6.86
N VAL A 72 -12.63 5.19 5.56
CA VAL A 72 -13.11 6.31 4.73
C VAL A 72 -14.64 6.27 4.59
N GLU A 73 -15.24 5.10 4.38
CA GLU A 73 -16.70 4.94 4.32
C GLU A 73 -17.38 5.31 5.66
N ASP A 74 -16.79 4.90 6.79
CA ASP A 74 -17.32 5.21 8.12
C ASP A 74 -17.13 6.71 8.49
N GLU A 75 -16.09 7.39 8.00
CA GLU A 75 -15.87 8.84 8.20
C GLU A 75 -16.82 9.71 7.33
N ASP A 76 -17.24 9.24 6.15
CA ASP A 76 -18.22 9.93 5.29
C ASP A 76 -19.68 9.80 5.78
N ALA A 77 -19.97 8.88 6.70
CA ALA A 77 -21.29 8.74 7.30
C ALA A 77 -21.64 9.86 8.31
N GLY A 78 -20.69 10.77 8.59
CA GLY A 78 -20.80 11.85 9.56
C GLY A 78 -21.34 13.18 9.01
N TYR A 79 -21.51 13.35 7.69
CA TYR A 79 -22.28 14.48 7.16
C TYR A 79 -23.76 14.15 7.26
N ILE A 80 -24.27 14.37 8.47
CA ILE A 80 -25.69 14.57 8.74
C ILE A 80 -26.17 15.60 7.71
N SER A 81 -26.93 15.15 6.71
CA SER A 81 -27.72 16.04 5.87
C SER A 81 -28.67 16.75 6.82
N GLU A 82 -28.27 17.94 7.28
CA GLU A 82 -29.19 18.83 7.94
C GLU A 82 -30.41 18.98 7.01
N PRO A 83 -31.64 18.94 7.53
CA PRO A 83 -32.81 19.16 6.68
C PRO A 83 -32.70 20.57 6.08
N GLU A 84 -32.35 20.64 4.80
CA GLU A 84 -32.38 21.89 4.05
C GLU A 84 -33.81 22.43 4.14
N ASP A 85 -33.96 23.62 4.73
CA ASP A 85 -35.25 24.30 4.80
C ASP A 85 -35.73 24.56 3.37
N PRO A 86 -36.86 23.97 2.92
CA PRO A 86 -37.36 24.14 1.55
C PRO A 86 -37.66 25.60 1.19
N ALA A 87 -37.76 26.49 2.19
CA ALA A 87 -37.86 27.93 1.98
C ALA A 87 -36.58 28.56 1.40
N MET A 88 -35.41 27.93 1.58
CA MET A 88 -34.14 28.40 1.00
C MET A 88 -34.09 28.23 -0.52
N LEU A 89 -34.73 27.18 -1.06
CA LEU A 89 -34.81 26.92 -2.50
C LEU A 89 -35.80 27.84 -3.23
N ALA A 90 -36.73 28.45 -2.48
CA ALA A 90 -37.74 29.36 -3.00
C ALA A 90 -37.30 30.85 -2.97
N ARG A 91 -36.10 31.15 -2.45
CA ARG A 91 -35.56 32.51 -2.43
C ARG A 91 -35.07 32.91 -3.82
N GLU A 92 -35.56 34.03 -4.33
CA GLU A 92 -35.05 34.59 -5.57
C GLU A 92 -33.61 35.09 -5.37
N ALA A 93 -32.78 34.99 -6.43
CA ALA A 93 -31.37 35.41 -6.44
C ALA A 93 -31.13 36.93 -6.26
N LYS A 94 -32.11 37.67 -5.71
CA LYS A 94 -31.99 39.06 -5.26
C LYS A 94 -31.93 39.19 -3.73
N ASP A 95 -32.35 38.16 -2.99
CA ASP A 95 -32.44 38.18 -1.52
C ASP A 95 -31.22 37.56 -0.81
N TRP A 96 -30.23 37.11 -1.58
CA TRP A 96 -28.90 36.73 -1.10
C TRP A 96 -28.01 37.97 -0.93
N LYS A 97 -28.11 38.65 0.22
CA LYS A 97 -27.20 39.75 0.58
C LYS A 97 -26.57 39.52 1.94
#